data_AF-A0A661RWR4-F1
#
_entry.id   AF-A0A661RWR4-F1
#
_cell.length_a   1.000
_cell.length_b   1.000
_cell.length_c   1.000
_cell.angle_alpha   90.00
_cell.angle_beta   90.00
_cell.angle_gamma   90.00
#
_symmetry.space_group_name_H-M   'P 1'
#
loop_
_entity.id
_entity.type
_entity.pdbx_description
1 polymer ?
#
loop_
_entity_poly.entity_id
_entity_poly.type
_entity_poly.pdbx_seq_one_letter_code
_entity_poly.pdbx_strand_id
1 'polypeptide(L)'
;YKAGADVASANTYGASAIKLKKMGVTQSVEDINRTGVQIARQACGKDQYVVGELGSLGDMLQPMGPVSFDKAVDCFAHQAGFLEDEGVDAFLIETIFDINIALAAIKAVRSLSEKPVFCCLTFKKMEKGFFTIF
;
A
#
# COMPACT_ATOMS: atom_id res chain seq x y z
N TYR A 1 -0.64 19.31 -4.95
CA TYR A 1 -1.62 20.03 -5.79
C TYR A 1 -1.13 21.33 -6.44
N LYS A 2 -0.51 22.30 -5.73
CA LYS A 2 -0.08 23.59 -6.34
C LYS A 2 0.78 23.48 -7.61
N ALA A 3 1.54 22.40 -7.77
CA ALA A 3 2.36 22.13 -8.96
C ALA A 3 1.56 21.54 -10.16
N GLY A 4 0.23 21.39 -10.05
CA GLY A 4 -0.64 20.85 -11.11
C GLY A 4 -0.93 19.35 -11.02
N ALA A 5 -0.74 18.72 -9.86
CA ALA A 5 -1.14 17.32 -9.69
C ALA A 5 -2.67 17.19 -9.63
N ASP A 6 -3.23 16.17 -10.28
CA ASP A 6 -4.65 15.80 -10.15
C ASP A 6 -4.88 14.79 -9.02
N VAL A 7 -3.84 14.02 -8.68
CA VAL A 7 -3.88 12.95 -7.68
C VAL A 7 -2.73 13.12 -6.69
N ALA A 8 -2.99 12.96 -5.39
CA ALA A 8 -1.95 12.78 -4.38
C ALA A 8 -2.05 11.40 -3.72
N SER A 9 -0.92 10.80 -3.38
CA SER A 9 -0.90 9.64 -2.48
C SER A 9 -0.98 10.10 -1.03
N ALA A 10 -1.79 9.41 -0.24
CA ALA A 10 -1.70 9.49 1.21
C ALA A 10 -0.34 8.93 1.65
N ASN A 11 0.27 9.53 2.67
CA ASN A 11 1.58 9.10 3.18
C ASN A 11 1.49 7.79 3.99
N THR A 12 1.14 6.69 3.33
CA THR A 12 0.75 5.42 3.95
C THR A 12 1.53 4.21 3.41
N TYR A 13 2.50 4.41 2.51
CA TYR A 13 3.32 3.33 1.91
C TYR A 13 3.75 2.24 2.90
N GLY A 14 4.39 2.66 3.99
CA GLY A 14 4.98 1.76 4.99
C GLY A 14 4.07 1.45 6.17
N ALA A 15 2.79 1.83 6.13
CA ALA A 15 1.91 1.84 7.28
C ALA A 15 1.18 0.50 7.53
N SER A 16 1.75 -0.63 7.09
CA SER A 16 1.24 -1.96 7.41
C SER A 16 1.79 -2.45 8.76
N ALA A 17 1.03 -3.27 9.49
CA ALA A 17 1.43 -3.74 10.82
C ALA A 17 2.79 -4.48 10.81
N ILE A 18 3.04 -5.30 9.79
CA ILE A 18 4.31 -6.03 9.64
C ILE A 18 5.47 -5.07 9.39
N LYS A 19 5.30 -4.11 8.47
CA LYS A 19 6.34 -3.14 8.12
C LYS A 19 6.67 -2.22 9.30
N LEU A 20 5.64 -1.65 9.94
CA LEU A 20 5.81 -0.76 11.09
C LEU A 20 6.52 -1.46 12.26
N LYS A 21 6.13 -2.70 12.56
CA LYS A 21 6.80 -3.53 13.56
C LYS A 21 8.29 -3.74 13.23
N LYS A 22 8.62 -4.05 11.97
CA LYS A 22 10.02 -4.21 11.53
C LYS A 22 10.83 -2.92 11.63
N MET A 23 10.18 -1.76 11.47
CA MET A 23 10.79 -0.44 11.62
C MET A 23 10.90 0.02 13.08
N GLY A 24 10.36 -0.74 14.05
CA GLY A 24 10.34 -0.35 15.46
C GLY A 24 9.37 0.79 15.77
N VAL A 25 8.39 1.04 14.89
CA VAL A 25 7.35 2.05 15.11
C VAL A 25 6.31 1.48 16.08
N THR A 26 6.02 2.22 17.14
CA THR A 26 5.11 1.81 18.23
C THR A 26 3.76 2.50 18.18
N GLN A 27 3.63 3.53 17.33
CA GLN A 27 2.39 4.23 17.07
C GLN A 27 1.34 3.29 16.47
N SER A 28 0.06 3.60 16.73
CA SER A 28 -1.06 2.82 16.20
C SER A 28 -1.02 2.77 14.67
N VAL A 29 -1.18 1.56 14.14
CA VAL A 29 -1.33 1.33 12.70
C VAL A 29 -2.52 2.11 12.16
N GLU A 30 -3.62 2.13 12.92
CA GLU A 30 -4.82 2.88 12.59
C GLU A 30 -4.54 4.38 12.51
N ASP A 31 -3.96 4.96 13.57
CA ASP A 31 -3.72 6.42 13.64
C ASP A 31 -2.83 6.89 12.50
N ILE A 32 -1.77 6.12 12.18
CA ILE A 32 -0.86 6.45 11.06
C ILE A 32 -1.63 6.48 9.73
N ASN A 33 -2.42 5.44 9.45
CA ASN A 33 -3.14 5.37 8.17
C ASN A 33 -4.23 6.43 8.08
N ARG A 34 -5.04 6.58 9.13
CA ARG A 34 -6.14 7.55 9.14
C ARG A 34 -5.63 8.97 9.00
N THR A 35 -4.63 9.34 9.80
CA THR A 35 -4.00 10.66 9.74
C THR A 35 -3.38 10.92 8.38
N GLY A 36 -2.75 9.92 7.76
CA GLY A 36 -2.17 10.03 6.42
C GLY A 36 -3.20 10.41 5.35
N VAL A 37 -4.38 9.78 5.37
CA VAL A 37 -5.48 10.11 4.45
C VAL A 37 -6.08 11.47 4.77
N GLN A 38 -6.31 11.78 6.05
CA GLN A 38 -6.89 13.06 6.47
C GLN A 38 -6.03 14.25 6.02
N ILE A 39 -4.70 14.17 6.18
CA ILE A 39 -3.77 15.21 5.71
C ILE A 39 -3.85 15.35 4.19
N ALA A 40 -3.86 14.24 3.45
CA ALA A 40 -3.97 14.26 2.00
C ALA A 40 -5.31 14.87 1.53
N ARG A 41 -6.42 14.56 2.22
CA ARG A 41 -7.73 15.14 1.97
C ARG A 41 -7.80 16.63 2.28
N GLN A 42 -7.21 17.08 3.38
CA GLN A 42 -7.13 18.51 3.73
C GLN A 42 -6.38 19.32 2.67
N ALA A 43 -5.35 18.73 2.05
CA ALA A 43 -4.62 19.37 0.97
C ALA A 43 -5.38 19.36 -0.36
N CYS A 44 -6.37 18.48 -0.52
CA CYS A 44 -7.02 18.18 -1.79
C CYS A 44 -8.09 19.20 -2.18
N GLY A 45 -8.04 19.67 -3.42
CA GLY A 45 -9.07 20.51 -4.02
C GLY A 45 -10.30 19.73 -4.46
N LYS A 46 -11.30 20.46 -4.97
CA LYS A 46 -12.62 19.95 -5.38
C LYS A 46 -12.56 18.94 -6.53
N ASP A 47 -11.65 19.12 -7.48
CA ASP A 47 -11.51 18.31 -8.69
C ASP A 47 -10.24 17.44 -8.65
N GLN A 48 -9.83 17.01 -7.45
CA GLN A 48 -8.59 16.28 -7.21
C GLN A 48 -8.85 15.02 -6.38
N TYR A 49 -7.98 14.02 -6.54
CA TYR A 49 -8.13 12.69 -5.97
C TYR A 49 -7.01 12.34 -4.99
N VAL A 50 -7.32 11.47 -4.03
CA VAL A 50 -6.39 10.96 -3.03
C VAL A 50 -6.41 9.45 -3.15
N VAL A 51 -5.23 8.87 -3.33
CA VAL A 51 -5.07 7.42 -3.34
C VAL A 51 -4.52 6.95 -2.02
N GLY A 52 -5.07 5.84 -1.53
CA GLY A 52 -4.52 5.11 -0.39
C GLY A 52 -3.33 4.27 -0.85
N GLU A 53 -2.15 4.54 -0.31
CA GLU A 53 -0.92 3.88 -0.73
C GLU A 53 -0.66 2.62 0.13
N LEU A 54 -0.40 1.50 -0.53
CA LEU A 54 -0.05 0.21 0.05
C LEU A 54 1.31 -0.22 -0.53
N GLY A 55 2.35 -0.19 0.31
CA GLY A 55 3.71 -0.51 -0.13
C GLY A 55 4.13 -1.95 0.11
N SER A 56 5.45 -2.15 0.17
CA SER A 56 6.04 -3.44 0.54
C SER A 56 5.53 -3.95 1.89
N LEU A 57 5.27 -5.26 2.01
CA LEU A 57 4.88 -5.93 3.26
C LEU A 57 5.90 -5.73 4.41
N GLY A 58 7.17 -5.51 4.07
CA GLY A 58 8.27 -5.38 5.01
C GLY A 58 9.09 -6.66 5.20
N ASP A 59 8.50 -7.81 4.93
CA ASP A 59 9.17 -9.12 4.92
C ASP A 59 8.80 -9.91 3.66
N MET A 60 9.51 -11.01 3.42
CA MET A 60 9.24 -11.92 2.31
C MET A 60 8.15 -12.93 2.68
N LEU A 61 7.43 -13.40 1.66
CA LEU A 61 6.50 -14.51 1.81
C LEU A 61 7.25 -15.85 1.93
N GLN A 62 6.59 -16.85 2.52
CA GLN A 62 7.06 -18.22 2.50
C GLN A 62 7.21 -18.74 1.06
N PRO A 63 8.23 -19.58 0.78
CA PRO A 63 9.22 -20.12 1.71
C PRO A 63 10.43 -19.21 1.97
N MET A 64 10.56 -18.08 1.25
CA MET A 64 11.73 -17.19 1.34
C MET A 64 11.76 -16.35 2.61
N GLY A 65 10.62 -16.17 3.27
CA GLY A 65 10.49 -15.46 4.53
C GLY A 65 9.43 -16.05 5.45
N PRO A 66 9.17 -15.37 6.58
CA PRO A 66 8.35 -15.93 7.67
C PRO A 66 6.84 -15.72 7.48
N VAL A 67 6.41 -14.95 6.47
CA VAL A 67 5.01 -14.54 6.33
C VAL A 67 4.28 -15.46 5.35
N SER A 68 3.16 -16.07 5.77
CA SER A 68 2.30 -16.80 4.85
C SER A 68 1.51 -15.84 3.96
N PHE A 69 1.03 -16.32 2.80
CA PHE A 69 0.20 -15.52 1.91
C PHE A 69 -1.05 -14.97 2.62
N ASP A 70 -1.77 -15.82 3.35
CA ASP A 70 -2.99 -15.40 4.07
C ASP A 70 -2.69 -14.33 5.13
N LYS A 71 -1.57 -14.45 5.86
CA LYS A 71 -1.16 -13.43 6.82
C LYS A 71 -0.81 -12.10 6.15
N ALA A 72 -0.27 -12.13 4.93
CA ALA A 72 -0.05 -10.92 4.15
C ALA A 72 -1.38 -10.30 3.69
N VAL A 73 -2.34 -11.10 3.24
CA VAL A 73 -3.70 -10.65 2.91
C VAL A 73 -4.33 -9.98 4.13
N ASP A 74 -4.31 -10.61 5.30
CA ASP A 74 -4.89 -10.05 6.53
C ASP A 74 -4.21 -8.73 6.93
N CYS A 75 -2.87 -8.66 6.82
CA CYS A 75 -2.10 -7.46 7.13
C CYS A 75 -2.47 -6.30 6.19
N PHE A 76 -2.61 -6.56 4.90
CA PHE A 76 -3.04 -5.55 3.94
C PHE A 76 -4.53 -5.20 4.10
N ALA A 77 -5.38 -6.15 4.48
CA ALA A 77 -6.82 -5.93 4.66
C ALA A 77 -7.06 -4.97 5.83
N HIS A 78 -6.35 -5.15 6.95
CA HIS A 78 -6.38 -4.20 8.05
C HIS A 78 -5.98 -2.79 7.61
N GLN A 79 -4.87 -2.65 6.88
CA GLN A 79 -4.42 -1.34 6.40
C GLN A 79 -5.44 -0.73 5.44
N ALA A 80 -5.86 -1.49 4.43
CA ALA A 80 -6.82 -1.06 3.41
C ALA A 80 -8.17 -0.67 4.01
N GLY A 81 -8.62 -1.34 5.09
CA GLY A 81 -9.83 -0.99 5.80
C GLY A 81 -9.80 0.44 6.35
N PHE A 82 -8.69 0.84 6.99
CA PHE A 82 -8.54 2.24 7.46
C PHE A 82 -8.55 3.25 6.32
N LEU A 83 -7.94 2.91 5.17
CA LEU A 83 -7.92 3.78 3.99
C LEU A 83 -9.31 3.89 3.36
N GLU A 84 -10.05 2.78 3.29
CA GLU A 84 -11.43 2.74 2.78
C GLU A 84 -12.35 3.58 3.66
N ASP A 85 -12.27 3.41 4.98
CA ASP A 85 -13.07 4.15 5.98
C ASP A 85 -12.85 5.67 5.88
N GLU A 86 -11.61 6.11 5.65
CA GLU A 86 -11.30 7.54 5.45
C GLU A 86 -11.64 8.06 4.05
N GLY A 87 -12.15 7.20 3.17
CA GLY A 87 -12.72 7.60 1.90
C GLY A 87 -11.69 7.94 0.83
N VAL A 88 -10.59 7.18 0.70
CA VAL A 88 -9.70 7.28 -0.47
C VAL A 88 -10.47 7.03 -1.77
N ASP A 89 -10.08 7.69 -2.86
CA ASP A 89 -10.76 7.59 -4.16
C ASP A 89 -10.34 6.35 -4.95
N ALA A 90 -9.12 5.87 -4.72
CA ALA A 90 -8.57 4.64 -5.26
C ALA A 90 -7.43 4.11 -4.38
N PHE A 91 -6.98 2.89 -4.66
CA PHE A 91 -5.83 2.29 -4.00
C PHE A 91 -4.64 2.22 -4.95
N LEU A 92 -3.46 2.53 -4.42
CA LEU A 92 -2.19 2.42 -5.12
C LEU A 92 -1.31 1.40 -4.40
N ILE A 93 -1.18 0.22 -4.99
CA ILE A 93 -0.24 -0.82 -4.54
C ILE A 93 1.06 -0.58 -5.30
N GLU A 94 2.12 -0.11 -4.64
CA GLU A 94 3.30 0.37 -5.35
C GLU A 94 4.63 -0.21 -4.90
N THR A 95 5.62 -0.07 -5.78
CA THR A 95 7.01 -0.50 -5.59
C THR A 95 7.10 -1.97 -5.13
N ILE A 96 6.26 -2.84 -5.71
CA ILE A 96 6.23 -4.26 -5.36
C ILE A 96 7.22 -5.05 -6.20
N PHE A 97 8.06 -5.83 -5.53
CA PHE A 97 9.09 -6.67 -6.17
C PHE A 97 8.70 -8.17 -6.21
N ASP A 98 7.71 -8.58 -5.42
CA ASP A 98 7.19 -9.95 -5.40
C ASP A 98 5.72 -9.95 -5.85
N ILE A 99 5.44 -10.65 -6.96
CA ILE A 99 4.09 -10.72 -7.53
C ILE A 99 3.08 -11.34 -6.55
N ASN A 100 3.50 -12.24 -5.66
CA ASN A 100 2.63 -12.83 -4.66
C ASN A 100 2.24 -11.82 -3.58
N ILE A 101 3.15 -10.90 -3.21
CA ILE A 101 2.82 -9.77 -2.32
C ILE A 101 1.81 -8.84 -3.00
N ALA A 102 2.00 -8.55 -4.30
CA ALA A 102 1.04 -7.75 -5.06
C ALA A 102 -0.35 -8.40 -5.08
N LEU A 103 -0.42 -9.72 -5.36
CA LEU A 103 -1.67 -10.47 -5.34
C LEU A 103 -2.33 -10.49 -3.96
N ALA A 104 -1.54 -10.61 -2.88
CA ALA A 104 -2.06 -10.54 -1.52
C ALA A 104 -2.70 -9.16 -1.22
N ALA A 105 -2.02 -8.07 -1.60
CA ALA A 105 -2.54 -6.72 -1.43
C ALA A 105 -3.80 -6.47 -2.28
N ILE A 106 -3.81 -6.92 -3.55
CA ILE A 106 -5.00 -6.81 -4.42
C ILE A 106 -6.18 -7.58 -3.83
N LYS A 107 -5.95 -8.82 -3.38
CA LYS A 107 -6.99 -9.65 -2.76
C LYS A 107 -7.55 -9.01 -1.50
N ALA A 108 -6.68 -8.43 -0.67
CA ALA A 108 -7.08 -7.70 0.53
C ALA A 108 -7.98 -6.51 0.20
N VAL A 109 -7.56 -5.62 -0.71
CA VAL A 109 -8.36 -4.46 -1.13
C VAL A 109 -9.70 -4.91 -1.72
N ARG A 110 -9.70 -5.94 -2.58
CA ARG A 110 -10.92 -6.45 -3.22
C ARG A 110 -11.90 -7.14 -2.29
N SER A 111 -11.44 -7.62 -1.13
CA SER A 111 -12.37 -8.12 -0.10
C SER A 111 -13.16 -7.01 0.62
N LEU A 112 -12.77 -5.74 0.44
CA LEU A 112 -13.30 -4.60 1.18
C LEU A 112 -13.90 -3.52 0.28
N SER A 113 -13.41 -3.37 -0.95
CA SER A 113 -13.72 -2.23 -1.81
C SER A 113 -13.76 -2.58 -3.30
N GLU A 114 -14.73 -1.97 -3.99
CA GLU A 114 -14.88 -2.00 -5.46
C GLU A 114 -14.17 -0.82 -6.15
N LYS A 115 -13.52 0.08 -5.40
CA LYS A 115 -12.82 1.25 -5.96
C LYS A 115 -11.67 0.85 -6.89
N PRO A 116 -11.20 1.74 -7.78
CA PRO A 116 -10.06 1.46 -8.64
C PRO A 116 -8.82 1.05 -7.84
N VAL A 117 -8.08 0.07 -8.37
CA VAL A 117 -6.81 -0.40 -7.81
C VAL A 117 -5.75 -0.30 -8.89
N PHE A 118 -4.70 0.46 -8.61
CA PHE A 118 -3.51 0.54 -9.43
C PHE A 118 -2.42 -0.31 -8.77
N CYS A 119 -1.74 -1.14 -9.54
CA CYS A 119 -0.65 -1.98 -9.05
C CYS A 119 0.61 -1.74 -9.87
N CYS A 120 1.67 -1.28 -9.20
CA CYS A 120 2.96 -0.96 -9.79
C CYS A 120 4.03 -1.94 -9.30
N LEU A 121 4.71 -2.57 -10.24
CA LEU A 121 5.85 -3.44 -9.98
C LEU A 121 7.16 -2.67 -10.15
N THR A 122 8.18 -3.07 -9.39
CA THR A 122 9.55 -2.56 -9.55
C THR A 122 10.47 -3.65 -10.10
N PHE A 123 11.39 -3.25 -10.98
CA PHE A 123 12.27 -4.17 -11.70
C PHE A 123 13.72 -3.73 -11.61
N LYS A 124 14.63 -4.68 -11.39
CA LYS A 124 16.07 -4.48 -11.58
C LYS A 124 16.46 -4.84 -13.00
N LYS A 125 17.25 -3.98 -13.64
CA LYS A 125 17.98 -4.33 -14.86
C LYS A 125 19.12 -5.29 -14.53
N MET A 126 19.15 -6.43 -15.21
CA MET A 126 20.21 -7.43 -15.19
C MET A 126 20.69 -7.69 -16.63
N GLU A 127 21.77 -8.46 -16.78
CA GLU A 127 22.35 -8.79 -18.10
C GLU A 127 21.31 -9.38 -19.06
N LYS A 128 20.43 -10.25 -18.55
CA LYS A 128 19.41 -10.97 -19.34
C LYS A 128 18.05 -10.28 -19.41
N GLY A 129 17.87 -9.06 -18.87
CA GLY A 129 16.60 -8.35 -18.89
C GLY A 129 16.21 -7.68 -17.58
N PHE A 130 14.90 -7.53 -17.34
CA PHE A 130 14.33 -6.89 -16.15
C PHE A 130 13.65 -7.92 -15.26
N PHE A 131 13.95 -7.91 -13.95
CA PHE A 131 13.48 -8.92 -12.99
C PHE A 131 12.96 -8.25 -11.72
N THR A 132 11.90 -8.80 -11.13
CA THR A 132 11.31 -8.28 -9.88
C THR A 132 11.93 -8.90 -8.64
N ILE A 133 12.34 -10.18 -8.69
CA ILE A 133 12.97 -10.90 -7.58
C ILE A 133 14.45 -11.15 -7.93
N PHE A 134 15.33 -10.90 -6.96
CA PHE A 134 16.78 -11.10 -7.07
C PHE A 134 17.20 -12.51 -6.64
#